data_AF-A0A6M8ELI5-F1
#
_entry.id   AF-A0A6M8ELI5-F1
#
_cell.length_a   1.000
_cell.length_b   1.000
_cell.length_c   1.000
_cell.angle_alpha   90.00
_cell.angle_beta   90.00
_cell.angle_gamma   90.00
#
_symmetry.space_group_name_H-M   'P 1'
#
loop_
_entity.id
_entity.type
_entity.pdbx_description
1 polymer ?
#
loop_
_entity_poly.entity_id
_entity_poly.type
_entity_poly.pdbx_seq_one_letter_code
_entity_poly.pdbx_strand_id
1 'polypeptide(L)' 'MTQRDMAGLLKITPMTLRNWKKEKPKLYEIIMKGFAFEDAVKKAQQNADELKALEEEFKTKK' A
#
# COMPACT_ATOMS: atom_id res chain seq x y z
N MET A 1 3.51 -2.73 2.84
CA MET A 1 4.82 -2.03 2.97
C MET A 1 5.51 -2.30 4.31
N THR A 2 6.84 -2.10 4.44
CA THR A 2 7.55 -2.17 5.72
C THR A 2 7.53 -0.83 6.48
N GLN A 3 7.85 -0.84 7.78
CA GLN A 3 7.96 0.40 8.58
C GLN A 3 9.04 1.37 8.05
N ARG A 4 10.11 0.84 7.46
CA ARG A 4 11.15 1.65 6.82
C ARG A 4 10.63 2.34 5.57
N ASP A 5 9.86 1.63 4.74
CA ASP A 5 9.28 2.19 3.52
C ASP A 5 8.28 3.31 3.85
N MET A 6 7.38 3.05 4.80
CA MET A 6 6.42 4.05 5.30
C MET A 6 7.12 5.30 5.83
N ALA A 7 8.19 5.13 6.62
CA ALA A 7 8.97 6.25 7.13
C ALA A 7 9.70 7.01 6.01
N GLY A 8 10.22 6.30 5.01
CA GLY A 8 10.86 6.88 3.83
C GLY A 8 9.92 7.76 3.02
N LEU A 9 8.70 7.30 2.76
CA LEU A 9 7.66 8.09 2.06
C LEU A 9 7.29 9.37 2.81
N LEU A 10 7.21 9.27 4.14
CA LEU A 10 6.90 10.42 5.01
C LEU A 10 8.11 11.32 5.26
N LYS A 11 9.30 10.98 4.73
CA LYS A 11 10.58 11.68 4.97
C LYS A 11 10.90 11.85 6.47
N ILE A 12 10.63 10.80 7.25
CA ILE A 12 10.94 10.74 8.68
C ILE A 12 11.80 9.52 9.01
N THR A 13 12.33 9.46 10.22
CA THR A 13 13.01 8.25 10.70
C THR A 13 11.98 7.16 11.08
N PRO A 14 12.32 5.87 10.96
CA PRO A 14 11.46 4.78 11.46
C PRO A 14 11.17 4.91 12.97
N MET A 15 12.10 5.49 13.73
CA MET A 15 11.95 5.78 15.16
C MET A 15 10.82 6.79 15.40
N THR A 16 10.77 7.87 14.61
CA THR A 16 9.69 8.88 14.68
C THR A 16 8.33 8.24 14.45
N LEU A 17 8.20 7.42 13.41
CA LEU A 17 6.95 6.70 13.11
C LEU A 17 6.56 5.75 14.25
N ARG A 18 7.54 5.08 14.88
CA ARG A 18 7.31 4.22 16.05
C ARG A 18 6.84 5.02 17.27
N ASN A 19 7.44 6.18 17.53
CA ASN A 19 7.07 7.04 18.66
C ASN A 19 5.64 7.57 18.52
N TRP A 20 5.19 7.87 17.29
CA TRP A 20 3.82 8.31 17.04
C TRP A 20 2.77 7.28 17.46
N LYS A 21 3.07 5.98 17.43
CA LYS A 21 2.16 4.95 17.95
C LYS A 21 1.81 5.18 19.43
N LYS A 22 2.76 5.70 20.23
CA LYS A 22 2.60 5.98 21.66
C LYS A 22 2.15 7.42 21.92
N GLU A 23 2.81 8.39 21.29
CA GLU A 23 2.67 9.82 21.60
C GLU A 23 1.53 10.49 20.83
N LYS A 24 1.18 9.95 19.66
CA LYS A 24 0.17 10.52 18.75
C LYS A 24 -0.68 9.40 18.12
N PRO A 25 -1.36 8.56 18.93
CA PRO A 25 -1.99 7.33 18.46
C PRO A 25 -3.03 7.57 17.35
N LYS A 26 -3.76 8.69 17.39
CA LYS A 26 -4.73 9.04 16.33
C LYS A 26 -4.08 9.42 15.01
N LEU A 27 -2.96 10.16 15.03
CA LEU A 27 -2.18 10.45 13.83
C LEU A 27 -1.64 9.15 13.23
N TYR A 28 -1.07 8.29 14.08
CA TYR A 28 -0.56 6.99 13.65
C TYR A 28 -1.66 6.14 13.00
N GLU A 29 -2.85 6.07 13.63
CA GLU A 29 -4.02 5.35 13.09
C GLU A 29 -4.41 5.84 11.69
N ILE A 30 -4.52 7.16 11.49
CA ILE A 30 -4.88 7.77 10.21
C ILE A 30 -3.85 7.41 9.13
N ILE A 31 -2.56 7.55 9.44
CA ILE A 31 -1.47 7.25 8.51
C ILE A 31 -1.46 5.77 8.12
N MET A 32 -1.62 4.86 9.09
CA MET A 32 -1.65 3.42 8.81
C MET A 32 -2.84 3.04 7.92
N LYS A 33 -4.01 3.68 8.12
CA LYS A 33 -5.18 3.49 7.24
C LYS A 33 -4.91 4.00 5.83
N GLY A 34 -4.23 5.13 5.68
CA GLY A 34 -3.80 5.65 4.38
C GLY A 34 -2.92 4.65 3.61
N PHE A 35 -1.88 4.11 4.25
CA PHE A 35 -1.03 3.10 3.60
C PHE A 35 -1.78 1.80 3.29
N ALA A 36 -2.66 1.34 4.18
CA ALA A 36 -3.49 0.16 3.91
C ALA A 36 -4.42 0.36 2.71
N PHE A 37 -4.95 1.57 2.54
CA PHE A 37 -5.76 1.94 1.39
C PHE A 37 -4.94 1.93 0.09
N GLU A 38 -3.74 2.53 0.09
CA GLU A 38 -2.84 2.51 -1.08
C GLU A 38 -2.46 1.07 -1.49
N ASP A 39 -2.09 0.22 -0.53
CA ASP A 39 -1.80 -1.20 -0.78
C ASP A 39 -3.02 -1.94 -1.35
N ALA A 40 -4.24 -1.61 -0.90
CA ALA A 40 -5.48 -2.21 -1.42
C ALA A 40 -5.78 -1.76 -2.86
N VAL A 41 -5.64 -0.48 -3.17
CA VAL A 41 -5.82 0.06 -4.52
C VAL A 41 -4.83 -0.58 -5.48
N LYS A 42 -3.55 -0.69 -5.09
CA LYS A 42 -2.52 -1.32 -5.91
C LYS A 42 -2.86 -2.78 -6.25
N LYS A 43 -3.30 -3.56 -5.26
CA LYS A 43 -3.72 -4.95 -5.47
C LYS A 43 -4.93 -5.05 -6.38
N ALA A 44 -5.92 -4.18 -6.21
CA ALA A 44 -7.10 -4.16 -7.08
C ALA A 44 -6.71 -3.90 -8.54
N GLN A 45 -5.78 -2.97 -8.78
CA GLN A 45 -5.27 -2.68 -10.11
C GLN A 45 -4.51 -3.87 -10.70
N GLN A 46 -3.60 -4.48 -9.93
CA GLN A 46 -2.87 -5.68 -10.36
C GLN A 46 -3.81 -6.82 -10.75
N ASN A 47 -4.82 -7.09 -9.92
CA ASN A 47 -5.83 -8.10 -10.23
C ASN A 47 -6.60 -7.77 -11.52
N ALA A 48 -6.98 -6.50 -11.72
CA ALA A 48 -7.67 -6.08 -12.92
C ALA A 48 -6.79 -6.24 -14.18
N ASP A 49 -5.50 -5.96 -14.07
CA ASP A 49 -4.55 -6.11 -15.17
C ASP A 49 -4.28 -7.59 -15.49
N GLU A 50 -4.17 -8.45 -14.48
CA GLU A 50 -4.07 -9.91 -14.64
C GLU A 50 -5.30 -10.50 -15.35
N LEU A 51 -6.51 -10.05 -14.97
CA LEU A 51 -7.75 -10.48 -15.62
C LEU A 51 -7.81 -10.07 -17.11
N LYS A 52 -7.35 -8.86 -17.44
CA LYS A 52 -7.25 -8.41 -18.83
C LYS A 52 -6.24 -9.24 -19.62
N ALA A 53 -5.09 -9.54 -19.04
CA ALA A 53 -4.08 -10.38 -19.68
C ALA A 53 -4.63 -11.78 -20.01
N LEU A 54 -5.37 -12.39 -19.08
CA LEU A 54 -6.04 -13.67 -19.30
C LEU A 54 -7.08 -13.60 -20.42
N GLU A 55 -7.87 -12.52 -20.50
CA GLU A 55 -8.84 -12.31 -21.59
C GLU A 55 -8.15 -12.30 -22.96
N GLU A 56 -7.02 -11.60 -23.08
CA GLU A 56 -6.25 -11.51 -24.33
C GLU A 56 -5.58 -12.85 -24.70
N GLU A 57 -5.09 -13.62 -23.73
CA GLU A 57 -4.62 -14.99 -23.98
C GLU A 57 -5.71 -15.91 -24.54
N PHE A 58 -6.96 -15.74 -24.10
CA PHE A 58 -8.08 -16.52 -24.65
C PHE A 58 -8.51 -16.06 -26.05
N LYS A 59 -8.35 -14.77 -26.39
CA LYS A 59 -8.64 -14.26 -27.74
C LYS A 59 -7.62 -14.73 -28.77
N THR A 60 -6.34 -14.82 -28.39
CA THR A 60 -5.25 -15.24 -29.29
C THR A 60 -5.18 -16.74 -29.53
N LYS A 61 -5.81 -17.56 -28.68
CA LYS A 61 -5.96 -19.02 -28.86
C LYS A 61 -7.15 -19.43 -29.73
N LYS A 62 -7.80 -18.48 -30.39
CA LYS A 62 -8.94 -18.69 -31.29
C LYS A 62 -8.52 -18.47 -32.74
#